data_AF-A0A9X8VHT7-F1
#
_entry.id   AF-A0A9X8VHT7-F1
#
_cell.length_a   1.000
_cell.length_b   1.000
_cell.length_c   1.000
_cell.angle_alpha   90.00
_cell.angle_beta   90.00
_cell.angle_gamma   90.00
#
_symmetry.space_group_name_H-M   'P 1'
#
loop_
_entity.id
_entity.type
_entity.pdbx_description
1 polymer ?
#
loop_
_entity_poly.entity_id
_entity_poly.type
_entity_poly.pdbx_seq_one_letter_code
_entity_poly.pdbx_strand_id
1 'polypeptide(L)' 'MADGTGLQFTVRMEKLSASTFAVVEFELKEALNAPFELSLKLASPQPGIDFGDVLDQPCELMVWYNGELQRRVSG' A
#
# COMPACT_ATOMS: atom_id res chain seq x y z
N MET A 1 10.82 3.28 -0.21
CA MET A 1 11.60 2.08 -0.59
C MET A 1 11.80 1.25 0.66
N ALA A 2 11.82 -0.08 0.53
CA ALA A 2 11.98 -1.00 1.64
C ALA A 2 13.43 -1.50 1.68
N ASP A 3 14.33 -0.68 2.21
CA ASP A 3 15.77 -0.96 2.31
C ASP A 3 16.20 -1.28 3.75
N GLY A 4 15.23 -1.59 4.62
CA GLY A 4 15.45 -1.81 6.04
C GLY A 4 15.52 -3.27 6.44
N THR A 5 16.04 -3.52 7.64
CA THR A 5 15.95 -4.82 8.31
C THR A 5 14.55 -5.00 8.92
N GLY A 6 14.05 -6.24 8.95
CA GLY A 6 12.75 -6.58 9.53
C GLY A 6 11.58 -6.48 8.55
N LEU A 7 10.37 -6.46 9.11
CA LEU A 7 9.10 -6.46 8.36
C LEU A 7 8.71 -5.02 8.01
N GLN A 8 8.48 -4.75 6.72
CA GLN A 8 8.11 -3.44 6.22
C GLN A 8 6.90 -3.54 5.30
N PHE A 9 6.09 -2.49 5.30
CA PHE A 9 4.89 -2.39 4.46
C PHE A 9 4.96 -1.09 3.69
N THR A 10 4.74 -1.17 2.38
CA THR A 10 4.74 0.01 1.51
C THR A 10 3.53 -0.05 0.59
N VAL A 11 2.98 1.11 0.29
CA VAL A 11 1.91 1.26 -0.71
C VAL A 11 2.43 2.01 -1.92
N ARG A 12 1.99 1.63 -3.10
CA ARG A 12 2.19 2.37 -4.35
C ARG A 12 0.83 2.69 -4.95
N MET A 13 0.67 3.94 -5.39
CA MET A 13 -0.47 4.38 -6.19
C MET A 13 0.07 4.95 -7.49
N GLU A 14 -0.62 4.73 -8.61
CA GLU A 14 -0.08 5.07 -9.95
C GLU A 14 0.25 6.56 -10.11
N LYS A 15 -0.63 7.43 -9.61
CA LYS A 15 -0.52 8.89 -9.77
C LYS A 15 0.31 9.59 -8.69
N LEU A 16 0.74 8.87 -7.66
CA LEU A 16 1.44 9.45 -6.50
C LEU A 16 2.80 8.81 -6.30
N SER A 17 3.74 9.59 -5.75
CA SER A 17 5.08 9.07 -5.45
C SER A 17 5.01 7.96 -4.40
N ALA A 18 5.86 6.95 -4.50
CA ALA A 18 5.92 5.85 -3.53
C ALA A 18 6.32 6.30 -2.11
N SER A 19 6.80 7.53 -1.95
CA SER A 19 7.12 8.17 -0.68
C SER A 19 5.99 9.06 -0.14
N THR A 20 4.88 9.21 -0.87
CA THR A 20 3.76 10.06 -0.48
C THR A 20 3.02 9.51 0.74
N PHE A 21 2.92 8.18 0.87
CA PHE A 21 2.19 7.53 1.95
C PHE A 21 3.06 6.53 2.72
N ALA A 22 2.92 6.57 4.05
CA ALA A 22 3.37 5.52 4.95
C ALA A 22 2.17 4.66 5.37
N VAL A 23 2.33 3.34 5.35
CA VAL A 23 1.30 2.41 5.82
C VAL A 23 1.33 2.36 7.34
N VAL A 24 0.23 2.74 7.99
CA VAL A 24 0.08 2.69 9.45
C VAL A 24 -0.57 1.37 9.87
N GLU A 25 -1.61 0.97 9.13
CA GLU A 25 -2.38 -0.24 9.39
C GLU A 25 -2.99 -0.73 8.07
N PHE A 26 -3.18 -2.04 7.94
CA PHE A 26 -3.95 -2.61 6.87
C PHE A 26 -4.73 -3.83 7.35
N GLU A 27 -5.87 -4.08 6.70
CA GLU A 27 -6.64 -5.31 6.84
C GLU A 27 -6.88 -5.89 5.44
N LEU A 28 -6.54 -7.16 5.26
CA LEU A 28 -6.73 -7.89 4.01
C LEU A 28 -7.68 -9.06 4.28
N LYS A 29 -8.83 -9.07 3.61
CA LYS A 29 -9.81 -10.16 3.64
C LYS A 29 -9.83 -10.86 2.30
N GLU A 30 -9.59 -12.16 2.31
CA GLU A 30 -9.51 -12.99 1.11
C GLU A 30 -10.27 -14.30 1.34
N ALA A 31 -11.01 -14.74 0.32
CA ALA A 31 -11.69 -16.03 0.30
C ALA A 31 -11.73 -16.59 -1.13
N LEU A 32 -11.80 -17.92 -1.24
CA LEU A 32 -11.91 -18.59 -2.54
C LEU A 32 -13.24 -18.23 -3.21
N ASN A 33 -13.20 -17.88 -4.49
CA ASN A 33 -14.36 -17.43 -5.29
C ASN A 33 -15.04 -16.16 -4.78
N ALA A 34 -14.32 -15.32 -4.03
CA ALA A 34 -14.78 -13.99 -3.64
C ALA A 34 -13.73 -12.94 -4.03
N PRO A 35 -14.14 -11.70 -4.36
CA PRO A 35 -13.20 -10.60 -4.45
C PRO A 35 -12.52 -10.38 -3.09
N PHE A 36 -11.27 -9.96 -3.10
CA PHE A 36 -10.59 -9.56 -1.88
C PHE A 36 -11.02 -8.15 -1.47
N GLU A 37 -10.90 -7.85 -0.18
CA GLU A 37 -11.06 -6.50 0.34
C GLU A 37 -9.75 -6.08 1.02
N LEU A 38 -9.18 -4.98 0.57
CA LEU A 38 -7.98 -4.38 1.14
C LEU A 38 -8.33 -3.01 1.73
N SER A 39 -8.29 -2.92 3.07
CA SER A 39 -8.45 -1.66 3.79
C SER A 39 -7.09 -1.14 4.23
N LEU A 40 -6.77 0.11 3.89
CA LEU A 40 -5.48 0.76 4.20
C LEU A 40 -5.71 2.00 5.05
N LYS A 41 -4.96 2.13 6.16
CA LYS A 41 -4.78 3.40 6.86
C LYS A 41 -3.40 3.95 6.54
N LEU A 42 -3.38 5.10 5.89
CA LEU A 42 -2.18 5.74 5.39
C LEU A 42 -1.94 7.07 6.09
N ALA A 43 -0.67 7.38 6.36
CA ALA A 43 -0.23 8.70 6.79
C ALA A 43 0.56 9.36 5.67
N SER A 44 0.36 10.66 5.46
CA SER A 44 1.16 11.46 4.53
C SER A 44 1.68 12.72 5.21
N PRO A 45 2.93 13.13 4.94
CA PRO A 45 3.42 14.45 5.32
C PRO A 45 2.89 15.58 4.42
N GLN A 46 2.32 15.26 3.25
CA GLN A 46 1.80 16.25 2.30
C GLN A 46 0.35 16.60 2.64
N PRO A 47 0.04 17.86 2.98
CA PRO A 47 -1.34 18.30 3.10
C PRO A 47 -1.98 18.47 1.71
N GLY A 48 -3.29 18.20 1.61
CA GLY A 48 -4.07 18.54 0.41
C GLY A 48 -3.84 17.63 -0.80
N ILE A 49 -3.62 16.33 -0.59
CA ILE A 49 -3.58 15.34 -1.68
C ILE A 49 -4.93 15.35 -2.40
N ASP A 50 -4.88 15.49 -3.73
CA ASP A 50 -6.08 15.46 -4.56
C ASP A 50 -6.74 14.09 -4.47
N PHE A 51 -8.03 14.06 -4.13
CA PHE A 51 -8.77 12.82 -3.99
C PHE A 51 -8.91 12.08 -5.33
N GLY A 52 -8.92 12.77 -6.46
CA GLY A 52 -8.92 12.18 -7.80
C GLY A 52 -7.61 11.49 -8.18
N ASP A 53 -6.53 11.77 -7.45
CA ASP A 53 -5.24 11.06 -7.58
C ASP A 53 -5.17 9.80 -6.71
N VAL A 54 -6.17 9.58 -5.85
CA VAL A 54 -6.27 8.40 -4.97
C VAL A 54 -7.44 7.50 -5.39
N LEU A 55 -8.60 8.08 -5.67
CA LEU A 55 -9.81 7.36 -6.02
C LEU A 55 -9.67 6.68 -7.40
N ASP A 56 -10.15 5.43 -7.48
CA ASP A 56 -10.14 4.60 -8.69
C ASP A 56 -8.76 4.50 -9.35
N GLN A 57 -7.69 4.69 -8.57
CA GLN A 57 -6.32 4.47 -9.03
C GLN A 57 -5.85 3.08 -8.61
N PRO A 58 -5.14 2.38 -9.50
CA PRO A 58 -4.49 1.13 -9.14
C PRO A 58 -3.61 1.31 -7.91
N CYS A 59 -3.78 0.41 -6.94
CA CYS A 59 -3.07 0.44 -5.68
C CYS A 59 -2.38 -0.90 -5.42
N GLU A 60 -1.11 -0.84 -5.04
CA GLU A 60 -0.31 -2.01 -4.70
C GLU A 60 0.16 -1.94 -3.24
N LEU A 61 -0.28 -2.89 -2.41
CA LEU A 61 0.33 -3.15 -1.12
C LEU A 61 1.46 -4.16 -1.29
N MET A 62 2.64 -3.81 -0.79
CA MET A 62 3.82 -4.68 -0.79
C MET A 62 4.29 -4.94 0.64
N VAL A 63 4.51 -6.21 0.94
CA VAL A 63 5.05 -6.71 2.21
C VAL A 63 6.48 -7.14 1.98
N TRP A 64 7.40 -6.60 2.75
CA TRP A 64 8.83 -6.82 2.64
C TRP A 64 9.37 -7.41 3.92
N TYR A 65 10.36 -8.29 3.81
CA TYR A 65 11.08 -8.81 4.96
C TYR A 65 12.58 -8.80 4.63
N ASN A 66 13.36 -8.08 5.43
CA ASN A 66 14.80 -7.90 5.22
C ASN A 66 15.16 -7.41 3.80
N GLY A 67 14.38 -6.46 3.28
CA GLY A 67 14.56 -5.90 1.93
C GLY A 67 14.07 -6.78 0.77
N GLU A 68 13.62 -8.01 1.04
CA GLU A 68 13.07 -8.89 0.01
C GLU A 68 11.54 -8.83 -0.02
N LEU A 69 10.96 -8.72 -1.22
CA LEU A 69 9.52 -8.69 -1.42
C LEU A 69 8.92 -10.06 -1.12
N GLN A 70 8.12 -10.15 -0.06
CA GLN A 70 7.47 -11.40 0.36
C GLN A 70 6.10 -11.56 -0.26
N ARG A 71 5.35 -10.46 -0.39
CA ARG A 71 3.99 -10.48 -0.91
C ARG A 71 3.63 -9.18 -1.59
N ARG A 72 2.85 -9.29 -2.65
CA ARG A 72 2.20 -8.17 -3.33
C ARG A 72 0.71 -8.43 -3.45
N VAL A 73 -0.10 -7.42 -3.17
CA VAL A 73 -1.54 -7.39 -3.40
C VAL A 73 -1.83 -6.16 -4.24
N SER A 74 -2.47 -6.36 -5.39
CA SER A 74 -2.75 -5.32 -6.37
C SER A 74 -4.23 -5.33 -6.73
N GLY A 75 -4.87 -4.16 -6.72
CA GLY A 75 -6.28 -3.97 -7.03
C GLY A 75 -6.58 -2.57 -7.52
#